data_AF-A0A7J8YW43-F1
#
_entry.id   AF-A0A7J8YW43-F1
#
_cell.length_a   1.000
_cell.length_b   1.000
_cell.length_c   1.000
_cell.angle_alpha   90.00
_cell.angle_beta   90.00
_cell.angle_gamma   90.00
#
_symmetry.space_group_name_H-M   'P 1'
#
loop_
_entity.id
_entity.type
_entity.pdbx_description
1 polymer ?
#
loop_
_entity_poly.entity_id
_entity_poly.type
_entity_poly.pdbx_seq_one_letter_code
_entity_poly.pdbx_strand_id
1 'polypeptide(L)'
;LPTRIIEKREKFIRAGDHKDDLLSLFLKSNLNEVEVNKNSGAGMSMADVIEECKLVYFTGQEITTNLLTLTMIVLNMHNEWQERAREEVLQVSRNNKPHYDDLNGLKIVNMILLEVMRLYPSTSLI
;
A
#
# COMPACT_ATOMS: atom_id res chain seq x y z
N LEU A 1 -23.58 6.20 -4.14
CA LEU A 1 -22.60 6.76 -3.17
C LEU A 1 -21.16 6.81 -3.73
N PRO A 2 -20.61 5.75 -4.35
CA PRO A 2 -19.26 5.79 -4.93
C PRO A 2 -19.11 6.81 -6.07
N THR A 3 -20.07 6.84 -7.00
CA THR A 3 -20.07 7.72 -8.19
C THR A 3 -20.00 9.20 -7.85
N ARG A 4 -20.66 9.61 -6.75
CA ARG A 4 -20.68 11.00 -6.26
C ARG A 4 -19.33 11.45 -5.70
N ILE A 5 -18.55 10.53 -5.10
CA ILE A 5 -17.19 10.81 -4.61
C ILE A 5 -16.25 10.98 -5.81
N ILE A 6 -16.46 10.16 -6.84
CA ILE A 6 -15.68 10.14 -8.09
C ILE A 6 -15.87 11.45 -8.88
N GLU A 7 -17.12 11.82 -9.18
CA GLU A 7 -17.43 13.06 -9.91
C GLU A 7 -16.92 14.31 -9.16
N LYS A 8 -17.00 14.29 -7.83
CA LYS A 8 -16.49 15.36 -6.98
C LYS A 8 -14.97 15.46 -7.12
N ARG A 9 -14.24 14.35 -7.07
CA ARG A 9 -12.77 14.32 -7.22
C ARG A 9 -12.31 14.69 -8.62
N GLU A 10 -13.02 14.26 -9.67
CA GLU A 10 -12.73 14.67 -11.04
C GLU A 10 -12.77 16.19 -11.21
N LYS A 11 -13.77 16.86 -10.62
CA LYS A 11 -13.88 18.32 -10.65
C LYS A 11 -12.73 19.01 -9.93
N PHE A 12 -12.29 18.50 -8.78
CA PHE A 12 -11.13 19.06 -8.06
C PHE A 12 -9.83 18.92 -8.86
N ILE A 13 -9.61 17.75 -9.46
CA ILE A 13 -8.41 17.49 -10.28
C ILE A 13 -8.38 18.39 -11.52
N ARG A 14 -9.50 18.51 -12.24
CA ARG A 14 -9.63 19.43 -13.39
C ARG A 14 -9.49 20.91 -13.00
N ALA A 15 -9.87 21.27 -11.78
CA ALA A 15 -9.75 22.63 -11.25
C ALA A 15 -8.33 22.97 -10.74
N GLY A 16 -7.38 22.04 -10.83
CA GLY A 16 -6.02 22.25 -10.38
C GLY A 16 -5.83 22.18 -8.85
N ASP A 17 -6.84 21.67 -8.12
CA ASP A 17 -6.77 21.45 -6.68
C ASP A 17 -6.54 19.95 -6.43
N HIS A 18 -5.29 19.57 -6.19
CA HIS A 18 -4.88 18.17 -6.15
C HIS A 18 -4.35 17.77 -4.76
N LYS A 19 -4.86 16.64 -4.26
CA LYS A 19 -4.12 15.79 -3.32
C LYS A 19 -3.21 14.88 -4.12
N ASP A 20 -1.98 14.66 -3.66
CA ASP A 20 -1.07 13.66 -4.24
C ASP A 20 -1.44 12.24 -3.75
N ASP A 21 -2.65 11.81 -4.09
CA ASP A 21 -3.11 10.44 -3.84
C ASP A 21 -3.13 9.59 -5.12
N LEU A 22 -3.21 8.27 -4.92
CA LEU A 22 -3.08 7.28 -6.00
C LEU A 22 -4.05 7.55 -7.16
N LEU A 23 -5.32 7.82 -6.86
CA LEU A 23 -6.32 8.13 -7.88
C LEU A 23 -5.94 9.38 -8.68
N SER A 24 -5.43 10.42 -8.01
CA SER A 24 -4.97 11.64 -8.67
C SER A 24 -3.75 11.40 -9.56
N LEU A 25 -2.84 10.50 -9.17
CA LEU A 25 -1.70 10.09 -10.00
C LEU A 25 -2.14 9.31 -11.24
N PHE A 26 -3.04 8.33 -11.09
CA PHE A 26 -3.59 7.58 -12.22
C PHE A 26 -4.31 8.51 -13.21
N LEU A 27 -5.10 9.45 -12.71
CA LEU A 27 -5.82 10.42 -13.54
C LEU A 27 -4.87 11.37 -14.27
N LYS A 28 -3.84 11.90 -13.60
CA LYS A 28 -2.80 12.71 -14.25
C LYS A 28 -2.09 11.93 -15.37
N SER A 29 -1.73 10.67 -15.10
CA SER A 29 -1.08 9.80 -16.08
C SER A 29 -1.98 9.56 -17.30
N ASN A 30 -3.26 9.25 -17.07
CA ASN A 30 -4.23 8.99 -18.12
C ASN A 30 -4.52 10.25 -18.97
N LEU A 31 -4.64 11.42 -18.35
CA LEU A 31 -4.81 12.70 -19.06
C LEU A 31 -3.61 13.01 -19.96
N ASN A 32 -2.38 12.82 -19.45
CA ASN A 32 -1.16 13.01 -20.23
C ASN A 32 -1.12 12.04 -21.44
N GLU A 33 -1.53 10.79 -21.25
CA GLU A 33 -1.59 9.80 -22.31
C GLU A 33 -2.59 10.18 -23.42
N VAL A 34 -3.78 10.66 -23.04
CA VAL A 34 -4.78 11.18 -23.98
C VAL A 34 -4.26 12.42 -24.74
N GLU A 35 -3.54 13.33 -24.07
CA GLU A 35 -3.00 14.53 -24.70
C GLU A 35 -1.86 14.25 -25.69
N VAL A 36 -0.99 13.28 -25.39
CA VAL A 36 0.11 12.87 -26.27
C VAL A 36 -0.41 12.06 -27.47
N ASN A 37 -1.45 11.24 -27.26
CA ASN A 37 -1.92 10.24 -28.22
C ASN A 37 -3.36 10.51 -28.73
N LYS A 38 -3.64 11.76 -29.10
CA LYS A 38 -5.00 12.26 -29.46
C LYS A 38 -5.77 11.47 -30.52
N ASN A 39 -5.11 10.64 -31.33
CA ASN A 39 -5.71 9.93 -32.47
C ASN A 39 -5.73 8.39 -32.34
N SER A 40 -5.23 7.80 -31.25
CA SER A 40 -5.11 6.33 -31.12
C SER A 40 -6.07 5.70 -30.11
N GLY A 41 -6.93 6.48 -29.45
CA GLY A 41 -7.83 5.97 -28.42
C GLY A 41 -7.10 5.43 -27.18
N ALA A 42 -5.85 5.88 -26.95
CA ALA A 42 -4.94 5.35 -25.94
C ALA A 42 -5.31 5.70 -24.48
N GLY A 43 -6.44 6.35 -24.22
CA GLY A 43 -6.88 6.69 -22.87
C GLY A 43 -7.89 5.69 -22.32
N MET A 44 -7.67 5.25 -21.08
CA MET A 44 -8.69 4.60 -20.24
C MET A 44 -9.88 5.54 -19.97
N SER A 45 -11.08 4.97 -19.82
CA SER A 45 -12.21 5.72 -19.30
C SER A 45 -12.02 6.02 -17.81
N MET A 46 -12.74 7.01 -17.30
CA MET A 46 -12.74 7.32 -15.86
C MET A 46 -13.13 6.09 -15.02
N ALA A 47 -14.05 5.26 -15.52
CA ALA A 47 -14.48 4.04 -14.83
C ALA A 47 -13.32 3.03 -14.72
N ASP A 48 -12.57 2.84 -15.80
CA ASP A 48 -11.43 1.90 -15.85
C ASP A 48 -10.32 2.38 -14.92
N VAL A 49 -9.97 3.68 -14.92
CA VAL A 49 -8.98 4.26 -14.00
C VAL A 49 -9.32 3.97 -12.53
N ILE A 50 -10.60 4.01 -12.19
CA ILE A 50 -11.07 3.75 -10.83
C ILE A 50 -11.03 2.26 -10.51
N GLU A 51 -11.37 1.41 -11.48
CA GLU A 51 -11.26 -0.03 -11.35
C GLU A 51 -9.81 -0.44 -11.11
N GLU A 52 -8.87 0.10 -11.88
CA GLU A 52 -7.43 -0.12 -11.68
C GLU A 52 -6.96 0.38 -10.30
N CYS A 53 -7.39 1.58 -9.88
CA CYS A 53 -7.05 2.08 -8.55
C CYS A 53 -7.60 1.19 -7.42
N LYS A 54 -8.80 0.61 -7.60
CA LYS A 54 -9.37 -0.34 -6.63
C LYS A 54 -8.60 -1.66 -6.63
N LEU A 55 -8.25 -2.17 -7.80
CA LEU A 55 -7.49 -3.39 -7.94
C LEU A 55 -6.16 -3.31 -7.17
N VAL A 56 -5.41 -2.22 -7.34
CA VAL A 56 -4.17 -1.96 -6.58
C VAL A 56 -4.43 -1.91 -5.08
N TYR A 57 -5.48 -1.21 -4.64
CA TYR A 57 -5.84 -1.10 -3.22
C TYR A 57 -6.16 -2.47 -2.60
N PHE A 58 -7.04 -3.24 -3.24
CA PHE A 58 -7.46 -4.54 -2.72
C PHE A 58 -6.32 -5.56 -2.74
N THR A 59 -5.56 -5.61 -3.83
CA THR A 59 -4.40 -6.51 -3.96
C THR A 59 -3.37 -6.20 -2.86
N GLY A 60 -3.04 -4.92 -2.66
CA GLY A 60 -2.12 -4.52 -1.61
C GLY A 60 -2.64 -4.85 -0.21
N GLN A 61 -3.94 -4.63 0.04
CA GLN A 61 -4.57 -4.90 1.33
C GLN A 61 -4.57 -6.39 1.67
N GLU A 62 -4.98 -7.24 0.73
CA GLU A 62 -5.08 -8.69 0.93
C GLU A 62 -3.70 -9.29 1.23
N ILE A 63 -2.70 -8.96 0.42
CA ILE A 63 -1.33 -9.44 0.60
C ILE A 63 -0.76 -8.99 1.96
N THR A 64 -0.95 -7.72 2.31
CA THR A 64 -0.44 -7.16 3.58
C THR A 64 -1.12 -7.81 4.78
N THR A 65 -2.43 -8.03 4.71
CA THR A 65 -3.21 -8.65 5.80
C THR A 65 -2.78 -10.09 6.02
N ASN A 66 -2.58 -10.86 4.95
CA ASN A 66 -2.13 -12.24 5.02
C ASN A 66 -0.72 -12.34 5.61
N LEU A 67 0.22 -11.49 5.16
CA LEU A 67 1.58 -11.45 5.70
C LEU A 67 1.61 -11.14 7.19
N LEU A 68 0.85 -10.14 7.63
CA LEU A 68 0.78 -9.77 9.06
C LEU A 68 0.15 -10.88 9.91
N THR A 69 -0.89 -11.53 9.39
CA THR A 69 -1.54 -12.65 10.06
C THR A 69 -0.58 -13.81 10.27
N LEU A 70 0.14 -14.21 9.22
CA LEU A 70 1.15 -15.27 9.29
C LEU A 70 2.31 -14.88 10.22
N THR A 71 2.73 -13.62 10.17
CA THR A 71 3.78 -13.10 11.06
C THR A 71 3.37 -13.24 12.52
N MET A 72 2.12 -12.89 12.87
CA MET A 72 1.61 -13.06 14.24
C MET A 72 1.56 -14.53 14.67
N ILE A 73 1.18 -15.44 13.77
CA ILE A 73 1.19 -16.89 14.05
C ILE A 73 2.62 -17.38 14.33
N VAL A 74 3.58 -17.02 13.47
CA VAL A 74 4.99 -17.42 13.61
C VAL A 74 5.60 -16.84 14.89
N LEU A 75 5.33 -15.58 15.22
CA LEU A 75 5.81 -14.96 16.46
C LEU A 75 5.28 -15.66 17.71
N ASN A 76 4.00 -16.06 17.72
CA ASN A 76 3.41 -16.82 18.82
C ASN A 76 4.08 -18.20 19.00
N MET A 77 4.49 -18.84 17.91
CA MET A 77 5.26 -20.09 17.95
C MET A 77 6.72 -19.89 18.39
N HIS A 78 7.26 -18.67 18.26
CA HIS A 78 8.65 -18.33 18.51
C HIS A 78 8.78 -17.15 19.48
N ASN A 79 8.36 -17.37 20.73
CA ASN A 79 8.34 -16.34 21.78
C ASN A 79 9.65 -15.56 21.96
N GLU A 80 10.80 -16.21 21.76
CA GLU A 80 12.12 -15.54 21.82
C GLU A 80 12.25 -14.43 20.77
N TRP A 81 11.79 -14.69 19.53
CA TRP A 81 11.80 -13.70 18.46
C TRP A 81 10.74 -12.61 18.66
N GLN A 82 9.61 -12.96 19.26
CA GLN A 82 8.60 -11.98 19.66
C GLN A 82 9.13 -11.00 20.70
N GLU A 83 9.86 -11.48 21.71
CA GLU A 83 10.44 -10.60 22.73
C GLU A 83 11.53 -9.70 22.13
N ARG A 84 12.43 -10.26 21.31
CA ARG A 84 13.45 -9.46 20.60
C ARG A 84 12.84 -8.35 19.74
N ALA A 85 11.76 -8.65 19.02
CA ALA A 85 11.05 -7.66 18.22
C ALA A 85 10.41 -6.56 19.09
N ARG A 86 9.83 -6.94 20.24
CA ARG A 86 9.26 -6.00 21.19
C ARG A 86 10.33 -5.08 21.78
N GLU A 87 11.45 -5.64 22.22
CA GLU A 87 12.59 -4.89 22.74
C GLU A 87 13.13 -3.89 21.71
N GLU A 88 13.30 -4.31 20.46
CA GLU A 88 13.75 -3.42 19.37
C GLU A 88 12.79 -2.24 19.18
N VAL A 89 11.48 -2.50 19.08
CA VAL A 89 10.47 -1.45 18.89
C VAL A 89 10.47 -0.47 20.06
N LEU A 90 10.59 -0.94 21.30
CA LEU A 90 10.64 -0.09 22.49
C LEU A 90 11.91 0.78 22.52
N GLN A 91 13.06 0.21 22.18
CA GLN A 91 14.33 0.93 22.12
C GLN A 91 14.33 2.02 21.05
N VAL A 92 13.87 1.69 19.85
CA VAL A 92 13.84 2.61 18.72
C VAL A 92 12.80 3.72 18.96
N SER A 93 11.61 3.37 19.43
CA SER A 93 10.51 4.33 19.60
C SER A 93 10.57 5.12 20.91
N ARG A 94 11.53 4.85 21.80
CA ARG A 94 11.69 5.48 23.13
C ARG A 94 10.38 5.57 23.93
N ASN A 95 9.58 4.50 23.92
CA ASN A 95 8.23 4.42 24.52
C ASN A 95 7.17 5.39 23.96
N ASN A 96 7.41 6.02 22.81
CA ASN A 96 6.43 6.81 22.07
C ASN A 96 5.94 6.04 20.83
N LYS A 97 4.96 6.62 20.12
CA LYS A 97 4.53 6.08 18.83
C LYS A 97 5.70 6.17 17.83
N PRO A 98 6.05 5.07 17.12
CA PRO A 98 7.11 5.09 16.12
C PRO A 98 6.85 6.17 15.06
N HIS A 99 7.87 6.96 14.73
CA HIS A 99 7.88 7.87 13.59
C HIS A 99 8.31 7.14 12.31
N TYR A 100 8.09 7.75 11.14
CA TYR A 100 8.55 7.19 9.87
C TYR A 100 10.07 6.98 9.83
N ASP A 101 10.83 7.92 10.40
CA ASP A 101 12.30 7.88 10.40
C ASP A 101 12.85 6.75 11.28
N ASP A 102 12.06 6.32 12.26
CA ASP A 102 12.40 5.25 13.20
C ASP A 102 12.36 3.86 12.52
N LEU A 103 11.62 3.72 11.42
CA LEU A 103 11.44 2.44 10.72
C LEU A 103 12.77 1.85 10.23
N ASN A 104 13.74 2.69 9.87
CA ASN A 104 15.08 2.26 9.47
C ASN A 104 15.87 1.57 10.61
N GLY A 105 15.46 1.81 11.86
CA GLY A 105 16.03 1.17 13.04
C GLY A 105 15.49 -0.23 13.34
N LEU A 106 14.36 -0.62 12.73
CA LEU A 106 13.65 -1.88 13.02
C LEU A 106 14.21 -3.06 12.22
N LYS A 107 15.47 -3.40 12.46
CA LYS A 107 16.20 -4.44 11.70
C LYS A 107 15.69 -5.85 12.00
N ILE A 108 15.39 -6.17 13.26
CA ILE A 108 14.87 -7.46 13.70
C ILE A 108 13.46 -7.65 13.17
N VAL A 109 12.59 -6.64 13.28
CA VAL A 109 11.25 -6.69 12.68
C VAL A 109 11.34 -6.93 11.17
N ASN A 110 12.24 -6.24 10.48
CA ASN A 110 12.46 -6.45 9.05
C ASN A 110 12.94 -7.89 8.74
N MET A 111 13.88 -8.42 9.53
CA MET A 111 14.33 -9.81 9.39
C MET A 111 13.19 -10.81 9.59
N ILE A 112 12.32 -10.60 10.58
CA ILE A 112 11.16 -11.46 10.85
C ILE A 112 10.20 -11.45 9.65
N LEU A 113 9.85 -10.28 9.12
CA LEU A 113 8.97 -10.16 7.96
C LEU A 113 9.57 -10.86 6.72
N LEU A 114 10.87 -10.69 6.48
CA LEU A 114 11.57 -11.37 5.38
C LEU A 114 11.57 -12.90 5.56
N GLU A 115 11.77 -13.39 6.78
CA GLU A 115 11.76 -14.83 7.05
C GLU A 115 10.36 -15.44 6.92
N VAL A 116 9.33 -14.72 7.35
CA VAL A 116 7.93 -15.14 7.14
C VAL A 116 7.60 -15.18 5.65
N MET A 117 8.01 -14.19 4.85
CA MET A 117 7.84 -14.22 3.39
C MET A 117 8.62 -15.36 2.72
N ARG A 118 9.79 -15.73 3.27
CA ARG A 118 10.58 -16.86 2.78
C ARG A 118 9.90 -18.21 3.06
N LEU A 119 9.28 -18.36 4.24
CA LEU A 119 8.58 -19.57 4.66
C LEU A 119 7.19 -19.71 4.05
N TYR A 120 6.47 -18.60 3.89
CA TYR A 120 5.11 -18.52 3.39
C TYR A 120 5.03 -17.49 2.26
N PRO A 121 5.60 -17.77 1.08
CA PRO A 121 5.53 -16.87 -0.06
C PRO A 121 4.07 -16.64 -0.46
N SER A 122 3.67 -15.37 -0.49
CA SER A 122 2.29 -14.92 -0.77
C SER A 122 1.76 -15.40 -2.13
N THR A 123 2.66 -15.78 -3.05
CA THR A 123 2.33 -16.28 -4.39
C THR A 123 2.06 -17.78 -4.45
N SER A 124 2.21 -18.52 -3.35
CA SER A 124 1.99 -19.97 -3.33
C SER A 124 0.58 -20.40 -2.91
N LEU A 125 -0.32 -19.44 -2.61
CA LEU A 125 -1.68 -19.74 -2.16
C LEU A 125 -2.79 -19.17 -3.06
N ILE A 126 -2.46 -18.65 -4.24
CA ILE A 126 -3.43 -18.15 -5.24
C ILE A 126 -3.14 -18.81 -6.58
#